data_AF-A0A1C6LT26-F1
#
_entry.id   AF-A0A1C6LT26-F1
#
_cell.length_a   1.000
_cell.length_b   1.000
_cell.length_c   1.000
_cell.angle_alpha   90.00
_cell.angle_beta   90.00
_cell.angle_gamma   90.00
#
_symmetry.space_group_name_H-M   'P 1'
#
loop_
_entity.id
_entity.type
_entity.pdbx_description
1 polymer ?
#
loop_
_entity_poly.entity_id
_entity_poly.type
_entity_poly.pdbx_seq_one_letter_code
_entity_poly.pdbx_strand_id
1 'polypeptide(L)'
;MTDIGVVVARLRQLPDISGGLVELEPGIDDARMDSWPVPVPAEIRVLFRSVGGIRITVRRSVVNGHTSAEHIDFTESFNHGDYLGHDVGWYLEHAGGPGSHWFVHLDHGDGHFYVDVDRDTGAWGPVFQFWDATDTRRLALSLPDWL
;
A
#
# COMPACT_ATOMS: atom_id res chain seq x y z
N MET A 1 7.90 -15.41 -8.50
CA MET A 1 6.87 -14.38 -8.59
C MET A 1 5.59 -15.00 -8.08
N THR A 2 5.03 -14.44 -7.01
CA THR A 2 3.78 -14.94 -6.44
C THR A 2 2.62 -14.75 -7.42
N ASP A 3 1.73 -15.74 -7.52
CA ASP A 3 0.56 -15.70 -8.39
C ASP A 3 -0.49 -14.73 -7.83
N ILE A 4 -0.85 -13.70 -8.59
CA ILE A 4 -1.77 -12.66 -8.14
C ILE A 4 -3.19 -13.17 -7.85
N GLY A 5 -3.64 -14.19 -8.59
CA GLY A 5 -4.93 -14.83 -8.36
C GLY A 5 -4.96 -15.58 -7.04
N VAL A 6 -3.84 -16.21 -6.66
CA VAL A 6 -3.69 -16.86 -5.35
C VAL A 6 -3.69 -15.83 -4.21
N VAL A 7 -3.00 -14.70 -4.38
CA VAL A 7 -2.99 -13.61 -3.38
C VAL A 7 -4.39 -13.06 -3.18
N VAL A 8 -5.09 -12.70 -4.27
CA VAL A 8 -6.46 -12.18 -4.20
C VAL A 8 -7.41 -13.18 -3.53
N ALA A 9 -7.29 -14.46 -3.87
CA ALA A 9 -8.12 -15.50 -3.26
C ALA A 9 -7.89 -15.60 -1.75
N ARG A 10 -6.63 -15.50 -1.29
CA ARG A 10 -6.28 -15.50 0.14
C ARG A 10 -6.79 -14.27 0.85
N LEU A 11 -6.57 -13.07 0.28
CA LEU A 11 -7.04 -11.82 0.86
C LEU A 11 -8.56 -11.87 1.11
N ARG A 12 -9.34 -12.31 0.12
CA ARG A 12 -10.81 -12.42 0.23
C ARG A 12 -11.30 -13.37 1.33
N GLN A 13 -10.46 -14.30 1.80
CA GLN A 13 -10.80 -15.19 2.91
C GLN A 13 -10.44 -14.58 4.28
N LEU A 14 -9.60 -13.56 4.33
CA LEU A 14 -9.10 -12.99 5.60
C LEU A 14 -10.21 -12.45 6.52
N PRO A 15 -11.25 -11.76 6.03
CA PRO A 15 -12.31 -11.28 6.93
C PRO A 15 -12.99 -12.43 7.70
N ASP A 16 -13.28 -13.54 7.02
CA ASP A 16 -13.90 -14.72 7.63
C ASP A 16 -12.93 -15.44 8.58
N ILE A 17 -11.69 -15.68 8.14
CA ILE A 17 -10.68 -16.40 8.93
C ILE A 17 -10.30 -15.61 10.19
N SER A 18 -10.26 -14.28 10.09
CA SER A 18 -9.89 -13.40 11.20
C SER A 18 -11.03 -13.13 12.17
N GLY A 19 -12.26 -13.58 11.89
CA GLY A 19 -13.43 -13.25 12.69
C GLY A 19 -13.76 -11.76 12.67
N GLY A 20 -13.52 -11.08 11.55
CA GLY A 20 -13.75 -9.65 11.37
C GLY A 20 -12.67 -8.74 11.95
N LEU A 21 -11.48 -9.25 12.25
CA LEU A 21 -10.33 -8.40 12.63
C LEU A 21 -9.63 -7.78 11.42
N VAL A 22 -9.77 -8.41 10.25
CA VAL A 22 -9.29 -7.90 8.97
C VAL A 22 -10.49 -7.49 8.13
N GLU A 23 -10.48 -6.24 7.65
CA GLU A 23 -11.46 -5.71 6.73
C GLU A 23 -10.77 -5.36 5.41
N LEU A 24 -11.46 -5.61 4.31
CA LEU A 24 -10.99 -5.26 2.97
C LEU A 24 -11.77 -4.07 2.45
N GLU A 25 -11.06 -3.06 1.98
CA GLU A 25 -11.67 -1.90 1.35
C GLU A 25 -12.08 -2.21 -0.10
N PRO A 26 -13.10 -1.52 -0.64
CA PRO A 26 -13.55 -1.72 -2.01
C PRO A 26 -12.41 -1.61 -3.02
N GLY A 27 -12.49 -2.41 -4.09
CA GLY A 27 -11.51 -2.34 -5.17
C GLY A 27 -11.47 -0.97 -5.88
N ILE A 28 -10.31 -0.68 -6.46
CA ILE A 28 -10.01 0.53 -7.22
C ILE A 28 -10.45 0.35 -8.66
N ASP A 29 -11.22 1.29 -9.20
CA ASP A 29 -11.62 1.27 -10.60
C ASP A 29 -10.49 1.68 -11.56
N ASP A 30 -10.65 1.34 -12.84
CA ASP A 30 -9.64 1.63 -13.87
C ASP A 30 -9.47 3.13 -14.09
N ALA A 31 -10.54 3.94 -14.01
CA ALA A 31 -10.45 5.38 -14.22
C ALA A 31 -9.60 6.05 -13.12
N ARG A 32 -9.71 5.58 -11.87
CA ARG A 32 -8.87 6.02 -10.77
C ARG A 32 -7.42 5.60 -10.99
N MET A 33 -7.15 4.34 -11.33
CA MET A 33 -5.78 3.89 -11.60
C MET A 33 -5.15 4.61 -12.82
N ASP A 34 -5.94 4.94 -13.83
CA ASP A 34 -5.51 5.68 -15.02
C ASP A 34 -5.20 7.15 -14.73
N SER A 35 -5.68 7.69 -13.59
CA SER A 35 -5.35 9.05 -13.14
C SER A 35 -4.00 9.16 -12.44
N TRP A 36 -3.35 8.03 -12.16
CA TRP A 36 -2.09 8.01 -11.41
C TRP A 36 -0.90 8.43 -12.29
N PRO A 37 0.14 9.05 -11.69
CA PRO A 37 1.32 9.52 -12.43
C PRO A 37 2.18 8.39 -12.98
N VAL A 38 2.00 7.16 -12.51
CA VAL A 38 2.71 5.95 -12.98
C VAL A 38 1.70 4.92 -13.48
N PRO A 39 1.94 4.28 -14.64
CA PRO A 39 1.03 3.25 -15.14
C PRO A 39 1.04 2.03 -14.22
N VAL A 40 -0.15 1.53 -13.89
CA VAL A 40 -0.30 0.30 -13.08
C VAL A 40 -0.20 -0.94 -13.98
N PRO A 41 0.71 -1.89 -13.70
CA PRO A 41 0.85 -3.13 -14.46
C PRO A 41 -0.43 -3.96 -14.44
N ALA A 42 -0.70 -4.68 -15.53
CA ALA A 42 -1.94 -5.44 -15.71
C ALA A 42 -2.21 -6.44 -14.57
N GLU A 43 -1.17 -7.10 -14.07
CA GLU A 43 -1.28 -8.01 -12.93
C GLU A 43 -1.66 -7.29 -11.63
N ILE A 44 -1.03 -6.14 -11.34
CA ILE A 44 -1.34 -5.33 -10.16
C ILE A 44 -2.76 -4.75 -10.25
N ARG A 45 -3.23 -4.40 -11.45
CA ARG A 45 -4.65 -3.99 -11.65
C ARG A 45 -5.63 -5.08 -11.23
N VAL A 46 -5.31 -6.36 -11.38
CA VAL A 46 -6.18 -7.46 -10.89
C VAL A 46 -6.31 -7.42 -9.37
N LEU A 47 -5.20 -7.18 -8.68
CA LEU A 47 -5.17 -7.01 -7.22
C LEU A 47 -5.98 -5.78 -6.79
N PHE A 48 -5.69 -4.61 -7.36
CA PHE A 48 -6.33 -3.35 -6.97
C PHE A 48 -7.81 -3.30 -7.29
N ARG A 49 -8.27 -3.88 -8.40
CA ARG A 49 -9.71 -4.06 -8.66
C ARG A 49 -10.41 -4.95 -7.64
N SER A 50 -9.66 -5.81 -6.95
CA SER A 50 -10.21 -6.74 -5.97
C SER A 50 -10.24 -6.16 -4.56
N VAL A 51 -9.24 -5.36 -4.19
CA VAL A 51 -9.04 -4.79 -2.85
C VAL A 51 -8.35 -3.43 -3.02
N GLY A 52 -8.94 -2.37 -2.49
CA GLY A 52 -8.34 -1.03 -2.45
C GLY A 52 -7.48 -0.75 -1.22
N GLY A 53 -7.61 -1.58 -0.18
CA GLY A 53 -6.87 -1.44 1.06
C GLY A 53 -7.22 -2.55 2.05
N ILE A 54 -6.42 -2.69 3.10
CA ILE A 54 -6.57 -3.70 4.15
C ILE A 54 -6.49 -2.99 5.50
N ARG A 55 -7.55 -3.11 6.31
CA ARG A 55 -7.57 -2.63 7.69
C ARG A 55 -7.40 -3.81 8.63
N ILE A 56 -6.39 -3.75 9.50
CA ILE A 56 -6.05 -4.83 10.42
C ILE A 56 -6.19 -4.32 11.85
N THR A 57 -7.21 -4.76 12.57
CA THR A 57 -7.40 -4.39 13.97
C THR A 57 -6.29 -4.99 14.83
N VAL A 58 -5.41 -4.13 15.36
CA VAL A 58 -4.28 -4.55 16.22
C VAL A 58 -4.60 -4.50 17.71
N ARG A 59 -5.52 -3.60 18.11
CA ARG A 59 -5.92 -3.47 19.51
C ARG A 59 -7.36 -3.02 19.62
N ARG A 60 -8.07 -3.58 20.59
CA ARG A 60 -9.34 -3.04 21.09
C ARG A 60 -9.19 -2.66 22.56
N SER A 61 -9.41 -1.39 22.86
CA SER A 61 -9.39 -0.88 24.22
C SER A 61 -10.56 -1.47 25.01
N VAL A 62 -10.26 -2.14 26.13
CA VAL A 62 -11.27 -2.66 27.05
C VAL A 62 -11.94 -1.56 27.89
N VAL A 63 -11.38 -0.35 27.88
CA VAL A 63 -11.87 0.77 28.70
C VAL A 63 -12.97 1.56 27.99
N ASN A 64 -12.81 1.82 26.69
CA ASN A 64 -13.71 2.68 25.92
C ASN A 64 -14.13 2.08 24.57
N GLY A 65 -13.73 0.84 24.27
CA GLY A 65 -14.07 0.18 23.01
C GLY A 65 -13.33 0.69 21.78
N HIS A 66 -12.44 1.68 21.93
CA HIS A 66 -11.68 2.23 20.80
C HIS A 66 -10.80 1.16 20.15
N THR A 67 -10.84 1.07 18.82
CA THR A 67 -10.02 0.16 18.03
C THR A 67 -8.88 0.92 17.37
N SER A 68 -7.67 0.39 17.54
CA SER A 68 -6.50 0.78 16.75
C SER A 68 -6.32 -0.26 15.66
N ALA A 69 -6.09 0.19 14.43
CA ALA A 69 -5.95 -0.68 13.28
C ALA A 69 -4.81 -0.19 12.39
N GLU A 70 -3.98 -1.10 11.91
CA GLU A 70 -3.05 -0.80 10.82
C GLU A 70 -3.83 -0.68 9.51
N HIS A 71 -3.40 0.23 8.64
CA HIS A 71 -4.06 0.47 7.36
C HIS A 71 -3.06 0.38 6.20
N ILE A 72 -3.20 -0.66 5.39
CA ILE A 72 -2.49 -0.79 4.10
C ILE A 72 -3.40 -0.17 3.05
N ASP A 73 -3.02 0.98 2.50
CA ASP A 73 -3.85 1.78 1.59
C ASP A 73 -3.24 1.78 0.20
N PHE A 74 -3.97 1.28 -0.80
CA PHE A 74 -3.54 1.30 -2.20
C PHE A 74 -4.10 2.49 -2.99
N THR A 75 -4.97 3.30 -2.40
CA THR A 75 -5.76 4.38 -3.04
C THR A 75 -5.29 5.79 -2.73
N GLU A 76 -5.05 6.11 -1.45
CA GLU A 76 -4.68 7.44 -0.97
C GLU A 76 -3.45 7.35 -0.09
N SER A 77 -2.30 7.44 -0.74
CA SER A 77 -1.02 7.54 -0.07
C SER A 77 -0.31 8.82 -0.48
N PHE A 78 0.89 9.04 0.07
CA PHE A 78 1.65 10.28 -0.10
C PHE A 78 1.93 10.66 -1.58
N ASN A 79 1.68 9.76 -2.54
CA ASN A 79 1.99 9.89 -3.97
C ASN A 79 1.56 11.20 -4.65
N HIS A 80 0.63 11.97 -4.08
CA HIS A 80 0.20 13.27 -4.60
C HIS A 80 0.96 14.49 -4.02
N GLY A 81 1.86 14.29 -3.05
CA GLY A 81 2.61 15.35 -2.40
C GLY A 81 1.85 16.12 -1.31
N ASP A 82 0.55 15.84 -1.15
CA ASP A 82 -0.28 16.29 -0.03
C ASP A 82 -0.95 15.07 0.61
N TYR A 83 -0.99 15.04 1.93
CA TYR A 83 -1.75 14.07 2.69
C TYR A 83 -2.47 14.74 3.85
N LEU A 84 -3.80 14.68 3.84
CA LEU A 84 -4.67 15.34 4.84
C LEU A 84 -4.39 16.85 5.00
N GLY A 85 -4.01 17.54 3.92
CA GLY A 85 -3.67 18.97 3.95
C GLY A 85 -2.26 19.28 4.46
N HIS A 86 -1.41 18.26 4.58
CA HIS A 86 0.00 18.40 4.92
C HIS A 86 0.89 18.13 3.71
N ASP A 87 1.87 18.99 3.48
CA ASP A 87 2.93 18.78 2.49
C ASP A 87 3.79 17.58 2.92
N VAL A 88 3.80 16.55 2.07
CA VAL A 88 4.57 15.31 2.25
C VAL A 88 5.67 15.16 1.19
N GLY A 89 6.04 16.25 0.50
CA GLY A 89 7.04 16.25 -0.58
C GLY A 89 8.41 15.70 -0.15
N TRP A 90 8.80 15.92 1.10
CA TRP A 90 10.03 15.34 1.65
C TRP A 90 10.07 13.81 1.50
N TYR A 91 8.97 13.11 1.77
CA TYR A 91 8.90 11.65 1.65
C TYR A 91 9.00 11.18 0.20
N LEU A 92 8.45 11.94 -0.73
CA LEU A 92 8.48 11.64 -2.17
C LEU A 92 9.92 11.73 -2.69
N GLU A 93 10.65 12.77 -2.29
CA GLU A 93 12.06 12.92 -2.62
C GLU A 93 12.90 11.75 -2.07
N HIS A 94 12.62 11.30 -0.85
CA HIS A 94 13.34 10.18 -0.22
C HIS A 94 12.98 8.82 -0.82
N ALA A 95 11.81 8.68 -1.44
CA ALA A 95 11.45 7.51 -2.25
C ALA A 95 11.98 7.58 -3.70
N GLY A 96 12.87 8.54 -4.02
CA GLY A 96 13.50 8.69 -5.33
C GLY A 96 12.90 9.76 -6.24
N GLY A 97 11.89 10.49 -5.75
CA GLY A 97 11.22 11.60 -6.45
C GLY A 97 9.97 11.19 -7.23
N PRO A 98 9.30 12.17 -7.88
CA PRO A 98 8.07 11.89 -8.64
C PRO A 98 8.28 10.83 -9.74
N GLY A 99 7.39 9.83 -9.79
CA GLY A 99 7.40 8.78 -10.80
C GLY A 99 8.32 7.58 -10.50
N SER A 100 9.06 7.59 -9.38
CA SER A 100 9.95 6.49 -9.00
C SER A 100 9.35 5.53 -7.96
N HIS A 101 8.13 5.78 -7.51
CA HIS A 101 7.55 5.04 -6.40
C HIS A 101 6.03 5.01 -6.44
N TRP A 102 5.46 4.08 -5.67
CA TRP A 102 4.06 4.08 -5.28
C TRP A 102 3.92 3.67 -3.81
N PHE A 103 3.57 4.61 -2.92
CA PHE A 103 3.31 4.32 -1.51
C PHE A 103 2.07 3.43 -1.35
N VAL A 104 2.18 2.40 -0.51
CA VAL A 104 1.14 1.37 -0.29
C VAL A 104 0.78 1.16 1.18
N HIS A 105 1.55 1.72 2.12
CA HIS A 105 1.25 1.66 3.54
C HIS A 105 2.03 2.73 4.31
N LEU A 106 1.38 3.26 5.34
CA LEU A 106 1.95 4.10 6.38
C LEU A 106 1.66 3.40 7.70
N ASP A 107 2.70 3.00 8.43
CA ASP A 107 2.50 2.40 9.75
C ASP A 107 2.30 3.48 10.83
N HIS A 108 1.81 3.07 11.99
CA HIS A 108 1.58 3.98 13.13
C HIS A 108 2.86 4.51 13.78
N GLY A 109 4.04 4.04 13.35
CA GLY A 109 5.35 4.41 13.86
C GLY A 109 6.14 5.30 12.91
N ASP A 110 5.52 5.92 11.90
CA ASP A 110 6.16 6.74 10.85
C ASP A 110 6.97 5.93 9.81
N GLY A 111 6.66 4.65 9.65
CA GLY A 111 7.23 3.80 8.61
C GLY A 111 6.50 3.99 7.28
N HIS A 112 7.27 4.25 6.23
CA HIS A 112 6.72 4.50 4.89
C HIS A 112 7.07 3.36 3.94
N PHE A 113 6.05 2.74 3.36
CA PHE A 113 6.18 1.56 2.52
C PHE A 113 5.80 1.91 1.10
N TYR A 114 6.68 1.60 0.16
CA TYR A 114 6.45 1.92 -1.25
C TYR A 114 6.97 0.81 -2.16
N VAL A 115 6.31 0.68 -3.30
CA VAL A 115 6.81 -0.07 -4.44
C VAL A 115 7.78 0.84 -5.19
N ASP A 116 8.99 0.36 -5.46
CA ASP A 116 9.95 1.01 -6.35
C ASP A 116 9.43 0.91 -7.79
N VAL A 117 9.38 2.03 -8.49
CA VAL A 117 8.92 2.11 -9.89
C VAL A 117 10.07 2.63 -10.73
N ASP A 118 10.44 1.87 -11.75
CA ASP A 118 11.43 2.33 -12.71
C ASP A 118 10.86 3.51 -13.49
N ARG A 119 11.45 4.69 -13.29
CA ARG A 119 10.94 5.96 -13.85
C ARG A 119 10.92 5.99 -15.38
N ASP A 120 11.80 5.23 -16.04
CA ASP A 120 12.01 5.31 -17.48
C ASP A 120 11.07 4.35 -18.21
N THR A 121 10.74 3.21 -17.59
CA THR A 121 9.93 2.13 -18.15
C THR A 121 8.54 1.99 -17.51
N GLY A 122 8.34 2.58 -16.33
CA GLY A 122 7.14 2.40 -15.51
C GLY A 122 7.03 1.00 -14.88
N ALA A 123 8.11 0.21 -14.88
CA ALA A 123 8.09 -1.14 -14.33
C ALA A 123 8.03 -1.11 -12.81
N TRP A 124 7.08 -1.86 -12.23
CA TRP A 124 6.94 -1.99 -10.78
C TRP A 124 7.90 -3.07 -10.27
N GLY A 125 8.65 -2.72 -9.22
CA GLY A 125 9.74 -3.50 -8.68
C GLY A 125 9.53 -3.89 -7.21
N PRO A 126 10.62 -3.95 -6.43
CA PRO A 126 10.58 -4.36 -5.03
C PRO A 126 9.74 -3.45 -4.12
N VAL A 127 9.34 -3.98 -2.96
CA VAL A 127 8.77 -3.19 -1.88
C VAL A 127 9.86 -2.80 -0.91
N PHE A 128 9.93 -1.51 -0.59
CA PHE A 128 10.82 -0.94 0.41
C PHE A 128 10.03 -0.34 1.56
N GLN A 129 10.67 -0.29 2.72
CA GLN A 129 10.26 0.51 3.87
C GLN A 129 11.40 1.45 4.22
N PHE A 130 11.09 2.69 4.57
CA PHE A 130 12.02 3.53 5.32
C PHE A 130 11.38 4.14 6.56
N TRP A 131 12.22 4.39 7.55
CA TRP A 131 11.93 5.20 8.72
C TRP A 131 12.80 6.45 8.67
N ASP A 132 12.17 7.63 8.80
CA ASP A 132 12.81 8.94 8.97
C ASP A 132 14.31 9.00 8.61
N ALA A 133 14.56 9.22 7.32
CA ALA A 133 15.82 9.57 6.66
C ALA A 133 16.99 8.58 6.78
N THR A 134 16.93 7.59 7.68
CA THR A 134 18.15 6.93 8.18
C THR A 134 18.30 5.49 7.74
N ASP A 135 17.21 4.77 7.45
CA ASP A 135 17.29 3.38 6.98
C ASP A 135 16.22 3.09 5.91
N THR A 136 16.66 2.70 4.70
CA THR A 136 15.80 2.10 3.68
C THR A 136 16.08 0.60 3.60
N ARG A 137 15.05 -0.22 3.76
CA ARG A 137 15.14 -1.67 3.73
C ARG A 137 14.22 -2.24 2.65
N ARG A 138 14.74 -3.15 1.84
CA ARG A 138 13.91 -3.98 0.94
C ARG A 138 13.18 -5.05 1.74
N LEU A 139 11.85 -5.09 1.63
CA LEU A 139 10.99 -6.04 2.30
C LEU A 139 10.62 -7.24 1.42
N ALA A 140 10.36 -7.00 0.14
CA ALA A 140 9.94 -8.04 -0.80
C ALA A 140 10.43 -7.72 -2.21
N LEU A 141 10.40 -8.72 -3.10
CA LEU A 141 10.79 -8.55 -4.51
C LEU A 141 9.69 -7.92 -5.36
N SER A 142 8.44 -7.94 -4.89
CA SER A 142 7.27 -7.36 -5.55
C SER A 142 6.15 -7.12 -4.55
N LEU A 143 5.16 -6.30 -4.90
CA LEU A 143 3.96 -6.08 -4.07
C LEU A 143 3.22 -7.40 -3.73
N PRO A 144 3.00 -8.33 -4.68
CA PRO A 144 2.37 -9.62 -4.36
C PRO A 144 3.20 -10.53 -3.46
N ASP A 145 4.54 -10.38 -3.44
CA ASP A 145 5.40 -11.14 -2.53
C ASP A 145 5.40 -10.55 -1.10
N TRP A 146 5.00 -9.28 -0.94
CA TRP A 146 4.89 -8.60 0.35
C TRP A 146 3.57 -8.90 1.06
N LEU A 147 2.49 -9.06 0.30
CA LEU A 147 1.12 -9.36 0.78
C LEU A 147 0.94 -10.85 1.10
#